data_AF-A0A1W9LX35-F1
#
_entry.id   AF-A0A1W9LX35-F1
#
_cell.length_a   1.000
_cell.length_b   1.000
_cell.length_c   1.000
_cell.angle_alpha   90.00
_cell.angle_beta   90.00
_cell.angle_gamma   90.00
#
_symmetry.space_group_name_H-M   'P 1'
#
loop_
_entity.id
_entity.type
_entity.pdbx_description
1 polymer ?
#
loop_
_entity_poly.entity_id
_entity_poly.type
_entity_poly.pdbx_seq_one_letter_code
_entity_poly.pdbx_strand_id
1 'polypeptide(L)'
;MQNPEHIKNKSFIEIAIRQINAACPEKINADLLIRCLRTGKCEEKWKPHIWAFLEELPIPLIHDIVLSGALTFEELAEAIEIWECSDGPTTEWIREMAALRMETTA
;
A
#
# COMPACT_ATOMS: atom_id res chain seq x y z
N MET A 1 2.84 37.20 4.64
CA MET A 1 2.89 36.43 3.39
C MET A 1 3.09 34.97 3.75
N GLN A 2 2.04 34.15 3.66
CA GLN A 2 2.12 32.72 3.91
C GLN A 2 2.73 32.02 2.68
N ASN A 3 3.63 31.08 2.95
CA ASN A 3 4.36 30.27 1.98
C ASN A 3 3.38 29.36 1.18
N PRO A 4 3.38 29.37 -0.16
CA PRO A 4 2.37 28.65 -0.97
C PRO A 4 2.51 27.11 -1.02
N GLU A 5 3.48 26.51 -0.33
CA GLU A 5 3.75 25.06 -0.36
C GLU A 5 2.72 24.18 0.41
N HIS A 6 1.71 24.77 1.07
CA HIS A 6 0.76 24.02 1.91
C HIS A 6 -0.53 23.55 1.19
N ILE A 7 -0.64 23.75 -0.13
CA ILE A 7 -1.83 23.33 -0.91
C ILE A 7 -1.45 22.12 -1.77
N LYS A 8 -1.51 20.91 -1.18
CA LYS A 8 -1.88 19.60 -1.80
C LYS A 8 -1.40 18.34 -1.05
N ASN A 9 -1.21 18.35 0.27
CA ASN A 9 -1.06 17.08 1.01
C ASN A 9 -2.43 16.38 1.19
N LYS A 10 -2.97 15.82 0.10
CA LYS A 10 -3.84 14.65 0.25
C LYS A 10 -2.90 13.49 0.50
N SER A 11 -2.96 12.94 1.71
CA SER A 11 -2.22 11.72 2.02
C SER A 11 -2.60 10.64 0.98
N PHE A 12 -1.65 10.13 0.21
CA PHE A 12 -1.93 9.14 -0.85
C PHE A 12 -2.59 7.88 -0.28
N ILE A 13 -2.28 7.54 0.98
CA ILE A 13 -2.95 6.47 1.71
C ILE A 13 -4.45 6.75 1.90
N GLU A 14 -4.87 8.01 2.07
CA GLU A 14 -6.28 8.37 2.20
C GLU A 14 -7.03 8.23 0.86
N ILE A 15 -6.33 8.38 -0.26
CA ILE A 15 -6.90 8.10 -1.58
C ILE A 15 -7.10 6.60 -1.75
N ALA A 16 -6.07 5.80 -1.43
CA ALA A 16 -6.14 4.33 -1.45
C ALA A 16 -7.25 3.80 -0.53
N ILE A 17 -7.32 4.29 0.71
CA ILE A 17 -8.35 3.92 1.69
C ILE A 17 -9.75 4.16 1.15
N ARG A 18 -10.01 5.26 0.45
CA ARG A 18 -11.33 5.51 -0.16
C ARG A 18 -11.66 4.51 -1.26
N GLN A 19 -10.68 4.11 -2.07
CA GLN A 19 -10.87 3.15 -3.15
C GLN A 19 -11.14 1.74 -2.59
N ILE A 20 -10.26 1.22 -1.73
CA ILE A 20 -10.42 -0.14 -1.18
C ILE A 20 -11.67 -0.25 -0.30
N ASN A 21 -12.07 0.82 0.37
CA ASN A 21 -13.28 0.81 1.18
C ASN A 21 -14.56 0.95 0.34
N ALA A 22 -14.51 1.29 -0.95
CA ALA A 22 -15.71 1.63 -1.73
C ALA A 22 -16.74 0.48 -1.74
N ALA A 23 -16.27 -0.76 -1.82
CA ALA A 23 -17.11 -1.96 -1.86
C ALA A 23 -17.29 -2.67 -0.51
N CYS A 24 -16.64 -2.22 0.57
CA CYS A 24 -16.64 -2.93 1.85
C CYS A 24 -17.68 -2.36 2.84
N PRO A 25 -18.44 -3.20 3.56
CA PRO A 25 -19.41 -2.74 4.56
C PRO A 25 -18.73 -2.16 5.80
N GLU A 26 -17.67 -2.81 6.30
CA GLU A 26 -16.81 -2.29 7.36
C GLU A 26 -15.63 -1.52 6.74
N LYS A 27 -15.33 -0.35 7.29
CA LYS A 27 -14.30 0.55 6.76
C LYS A 27 -13.01 0.38 7.54
N ILE A 28 -11.92 0.06 6.85
CA ILE A 28 -10.58 0.08 7.44
C ILE A 28 -10.05 1.52 7.44
N ASN A 29 -9.33 1.91 8.49
CA ASN A 29 -8.64 3.19 8.54
C ASN A 29 -7.16 3.04 8.12
N ALA A 30 -6.49 4.16 7.83
CA ALA A 30 -5.12 4.17 7.34
C ALA A 30 -4.12 3.49 8.30
N ASP A 31 -4.19 3.81 9.59
CA ASP A 31 -3.27 3.25 10.60
C ASP A 31 -3.40 1.74 10.71
N LEU A 32 -4.64 1.24 10.69
CA LEU A 32 -4.94 -0.18 10.75
C LEU A 32 -4.42 -0.88 9.48
N LEU A 33 -4.72 -0.35 8.29
CA LEU A 33 -4.23 -0.90 7.03
C LEU A 33 -2.70 -0.98 7.00
N ILE A 34 -2.00 0.10 7.34
CA ILE A 34 -0.54 0.14 7.38
C ILE A 34 -0.01 -0.91 8.36
N ARG A 35 -0.62 -1.05 9.54
CA ARG A 35 -0.23 -2.08 10.51
C ARG A 35 -0.43 -3.48 9.95
N CYS A 36 -1.53 -3.76 9.26
CA CYS A 36 -1.80 -5.05 8.63
C CYS A 36 -0.75 -5.38 7.57
N LEU A 37 -0.43 -4.42 6.71
CA LEU A 37 0.57 -4.58 5.64
C LEU A 37 1.96 -4.83 6.22
N ARG A 38 2.39 -4.08 7.24
CA ARG A 38 3.72 -4.23 7.84
C ARG A 38 3.93 -5.50 8.65
N THR A 39 2.90 -5.93 9.37
CA THR A 39 3.09 -6.95 10.41
C THR A 39 2.52 -8.31 10.02
N GLY A 40 1.67 -8.36 8.99
CA GLY A 40 0.88 -9.55 8.69
C GLY A 40 -0.14 -9.93 9.77
N LYS A 41 -0.26 -9.15 10.85
CA LYS A 41 -1.05 -9.48 12.02
C LYS A 41 -2.29 -8.60 12.08
N CYS A 42 -3.38 -9.11 11.52
CA CYS A 42 -4.70 -8.53 11.73
C CYS A 42 -5.81 -9.58 11.70
N GLU A 43 -7.00 -9.15 12.12
CA GLU A 43 -8.19 -9.98 12.00
C GLU A 43 -8.47 -10.32 10.52
N GLU A 44 -8.87 -11.55 10.25
CA GLU A 44 -9.12 -12.08 8.90
C GLU A 44 -10.14 -11.25 8.11
N LYS A 45 -11.07 -10.58 8.81
CA LYS A 45 -12.06 -9.69 8.20
C LYS A 45 -11.46 -8.53 7.39
N TRP A 46 -10.19 -8.18 7.62
CA TRP A 46 -9.48 -7.12 6.91
C TRP A 46 -8.75 -7.62 5.65
N LYS A 47 -8.68 -8.94 5.44
CA LYS A 47 -8.02 -9.55 4.27
C LYS A 47 -8.53 -8.99 2.93
N PRO A 48 -9.84 -8.76 2.72
CA PRO A 48 -10.33 -8.16 1.47
C PRO A 48 -9.77 -6.76 1.19
N HIS A 49 -9.60 -5.93 2.22
CA HIS A 49 -9.02 -4.59 2.06
C HIS A 49 -7.53 -4.65 1.70
N ILE A 50 -6.81 -5.63 2.25
CA ILE A 50 -5.38 -5.83 1.99
C ILE A 50 -5.17 -6.33 0.57
N TRP A 51 -5.99 -7.30 0.13
CA TRP A 51 -5.99 -7.77 -1.26
C TRP A 51 -6.34 -6.65 -2.23
N ALA A 52 -7.42 -5.90 -1.99
CA ALA A 52 -7.78 -4.74 -2.81
C ALA A 52 -6.64 -3.70 -2.86
N PHE A 53 -5.91 -3.50 -1.76
CA PHE A 53 -4.76 -2.61 -1.75
C PHE A 53 -3.61 -3.11 -2.65
N LEU A 54 -3.27 -4.39 -2.57
CA LEU A 54 -2.11 -4.96 -3.26
C LEU A 54 -2.38 -5.35 -4.72
N GLU A 55 -3.62 -5.74 -5.04
CA GLU A 55 -3.99 -6.28 -6.36
C GLU A 55 -4.73 -5.26 -7.24
N GLU A 56 -5.59 -4.42 -6.64
CA GLU A 56 -6.52 -3.57 -7.42
C GLU A 56 -6.07 -2.12 -7.54
N LEU A 57 -5.17 -1.66 -6.65
CA LEU A 57 -4.69 -0.29 -6.73
C LEU A 57 -3.75 -0.10 -7.93
N PRO A 58 -3.86 1.05 -8.62
CA PRO A 58 -3.01 1.33 -9.77
C PRO A 58 -1.57 1.59 -9.31
N ILE A 59 -0.60 1.03 -10.05
CA ILE A 59 0.84 1.19 -9.81
C ILE A 59 1.27 2.63 -9.46
N PRO A 60 0.83 3.68 -10.19
CA PRO A 60 1.20 5.06 -9.84
C PRO A 60 0.82 5.47 -8.41
N LEU A 61 -0.33 4.99 -7.91
CA LEU A 61 -0.77 5.32 -6.55
C LEU A 61 0.07 4.58 -5.50
N ILE A 62 0.40 3.31 -5.74
CA ILE A 62 1.32 2.56 -4.87
C ILE A 62 2.68 3.25 -4.83
N HIS A 63 3.20 3.68 -5.98
CA HIS A 63 4.46 4.40 -6.07
C HIS A 63 4.44 5.70 -5.26
N ASP A 64 3.40 6.52 -5.40
CA ASP A 64 3.24 7.76 -4.63
C ASP A 64 3.16 7.50 -3.11
N ILE A 65 2.51 6.42 -2.68
CA ILE A 65 2.46 5.99 -1.28
C ILE A 65 3.87 5.66 -0.78
N VAL A 66 4.66 4.93 -1.56
CA VAL A 66 6.05 4.60 -1.19
C VAL A 66 6.93 5.85 -1.15
N LEU A 67 6.84 6.74 -2.15
CA LEU A 67 7.59 8.01 -2.17
C LEU A 67 7.23 8.93 -0.99
N SER A 68 6.00 8.83 -0.49
CA SER A 68 5.57 9.58 0.71
C SER A 68 6.17 9.04 2.02
N GLY A 69 6.81 7.86 1.99
CA GLY A 69 7.38 7.20 3.16
C GLY A 69 6.36 6.48 4.04
N ALA A 70 5.11 6.32 3.58
CA ALA A 70 4.08 5.62 4.34
C ALA A 70 4.36 4.11 4.43
N LEU A 71 4.90 3.52 3.35
CA LEU A 71 5.28 2.12 3.21
C LEU A 71 6.55 2.02 2.35
N THR A 72 7.26 0.90 2.42
CA THR A 72 8.37 0.58 1.49
C THR A 72 8.01 -0.55 0.52
N PHE A 73 8.76 -0.69 -0.57
CA PHE A 73 8.54 -1.81 -1.49
C PHE A 73 8.82 -3.16 -0.83
N GLU A 74 9.76 -3.23 0.10
CA GLU A 74 10.08 -4.43 0.86
C GLU A 74 8.93 -4.81 1.79
N GLU A 75 8.34 -3.84 2.51
CA GLU A 75 7.15 -4.07 3.34
C GLU A 75 5.97 -4.57 2.49
N LEU A 76 5.78 -4.00 1.30
CA LEU A 76 4.71 -4.43 0.38
C LEU A 76 4.96 -5.81 -0.21
N ALA A 77 6.20 -6.12 -0.59
CA ALA A 77 6.58 -7.43 -1.11
C ALA A 77 6.41 -8.51 -0.04
N GLU A 78 6.82 -8.25 1.21
CA GLU A 78 6.57 -9.15 2.33
C GLU A 78 5.06 -9.35 2.58
N ALA A 79 4.27 -8.27 2.49
CA ALA A 79 2.82 -8.36 2.64
C ALA A 79 2.17 -9.24 1.56
N ILE A 80 2.62 -9.16 0.31
CA ILE A 80 2.12 -10.01 -0.79
C ILE A 80 2.28 -11.49 -0.45
N GLU A 81 3.44 -11.88 0.08
CA GLU A 81 3.72 -13.27 0.46
C GLU A 81 2.92 -13.70 1.69
N ILE A 82 2.84 -12.86 2.72
CA ILE A 82 2.06 -13.17 3.94
C ILE A 82 0.58 -13.35 3.65
N TRP A 83 0.03 -12.50 2.79
CA TRP A 83 -1.40 -12.47 2.49
C TRP A 83 -1.79 -13.36 1.32
N GLU A 84 -0.82 -14.09 0.75
CA GLU A 84 -1.00 -15.02 -0.37
C GLU A 84 -1.73 -14.35 -1.55
N CYS A 85 -1.32 -13.11 -1.88
CA CYS A 85 -1.95 -12.37 -2.98
C CYS A 85 -1.60 -13.02 -4.32
N SER A 86 -2.53 -12.92 -5.26
CA SER A 86 -2.36 -13.43 -6.61
C SER A 86 -1.30 -12.65 -7.40
N ASP A 87 -0.73 -13.33 -8.39
CA ASP A 87 0.15 -12.70 -9.35
C ASP A 87 -0.68 -11.80 -10.28
N GLY A 88 -0.26 -10.55 -10.38
CA GLY A 88 -0.89 -9.55 -11.21
C GLY A 88 0.05 -8.36 -11.42
N PRO A 89 -0.31 -7.40 -12.30
CA PRO A 89 0.60 -6.35 -12.71
C PRO A 89 1.16 -5.52 -11.55
N THR A 90 0.33 -5.21 -10.54
CA THR A 90 0.75 -4.44 -9.37
C THR A 90 1.64 -5.26 -8.44
N THR A 91 1.30 -6.52 -8.17
CA THR A 91 2.08 -7.40 -7.27
C THR A 91 3.42 -7.79 -7.88
N GLU A 92 3.48 -8.09 -9.18
CA GLU A 92 4.72 -8.31 -9.93
C GLU A 92 5.62 -7.08 -9.89
N TRP A 93 5.08 -5.91 -10.21
CA TRP A 93 5.84 -4.65 -10.18
C TRP A 93 6.39 -4.32 -8.77
N ILE A 94 5.62 -4.55 -7.71
CA ILE A 94 6.09 -4.37 -6.32
C ILE A 94 7.30 -5.28 -6.05
N ARG A 95 7.24 -6.56 -6.43
CA ARG A 95 8.34 -7.51 -6.24
C ARG A 95 9.60 -7.10 -7.01
N GLU A 96 9.44 -6.66 -8.26
CA GLU A 96 10.54 -6.13 -9.07
C GLU A 96 11.21 -4.92 -8.40
N MET A 97 10.42 -3.97 -7.91
CA MET A 97 10.92 -2.78 -7.24
C MET A 97 11.63 -3.09 -5.92
N ALA A 98 11.14 -4.07 -5.16
CA ALA A 98 11.80 -4.57 -3.96
C ALA A 98 13.16 -5.22 -4.30
N ALA A 99 13.22 -6.04 -5.35
CA ALA A 99 14.46 -6.67 -5.80
C ALA A 99 15.53 -5.65 -6.23
N LEU A 100 15.15 -4.63 -7.01
CA LEU A 100 16.05 -3.56 -7.46
C LEU A 100 16.65 -2.76 -6.29
N ARG A 101 15.88 -2.54 -5.22
CA ARG A 101 16.36 -1.90 -3.99
C ARG A 101 17.44 -2.72 -3.30
N MET A 102 17.24 -4.04 -3.21
CA MET A 102 18.19 -4.95 -2.56
C MET A 102 19.53 -5.02 -3.32
N GLU A 103 19.49 -5.06 -4.66
CA GLU A 103 20.69 -5.05 -5.52
C GLU A 103 21.51 -3.76 -5.40
N THR A 104 20.86 -2.63 -5.10
CA THR A 104 21.54 -1.34 -4.92
C THR A 104 22.26 -1.23 -3.57
N THR A 105 21.92 -2.09 -2.60
CA THR A 105 22.50 -2.10 -1.25
C THR A 105 23.55 -3.20 -1.01
N ALA A 106 23.81 -4.05 -2.02
CA ALA A 106 24.82 -5.12 -2.00
C ALA A 106 26.15 -4.66 -2.60
#